data_AF-A0A934NLB9-F1
#
_entry.id   AF-A0A934NLB9-F1
#
_cell.length_a   1.000
_cell.length_b   1.000
_cell.length_c   1.000
_cell.angle_alpha   90.00
_cell.angle_beta   90.00
_cell.angle_gamma   90.00
#
_symmetry.space_group_name_H-M   'P 1'
#
loop_
_entity.id
_entity.type
_entity.pdbx_description
1 polymer ?
#
loop_
_entity_poly.entity_id
_entity_poly.type
_entity_poly.pdbx_seq_one_letter_code
_entity_poly.pdbx_strand_id
1 'polypeptide(L)'
;MAEQGEDVTVRAAILPTIAAALVSIVLGVQVANGGGDFAPARTADPCVARVVEPIATGIEALGARLVLLGLDGAACQLRVSREALVLQLAQPRERSDAEIEAMRTGLRNAVQRMQADGTLPPASDLADEALANADLPGYVKSLLRRLPDSMVNGALKTDDILLRAIDDLDLRAMLADLSDTDDITRMINDAVSRAVKDSLIARLRDLLPG
;
A
#
# COMPACT_ATOMS: atom_id res chain seq x y z
N MET A 1 45.38 -60.10 -24.71
CA MET A 1 45.21 -58.83 -23.99
C MET A 1 44.12 -58.03 -24.70
N ALA A 2 42.84 -58.26 -24.38
CA ALA A 2 41.72 -57.48 -24.89
C ALA A 2 40.49 -57.78 -24.03
N GLU A 3 40.33 -57.14 -22.87
CA GLU A 3 39.09 -57.23 -22.06
C GLU A 3 38.98 -56.14 -20.97
N GLN A 4 39.54 -54.93 -21.18
CA GLN A 4 39.46 -53.82 -20.20
C GLN A 4 38.97 -52.50 -20.83
N GLY A 5 38.07 -52.57 -21.82
CA GLY A 5 37.54 -51.38 -22.53
C GLY A 5 36.06 -51.05 -22.28
N GLU A 6 35.25 -51.99 -21.80
CA GLU A 6 33.79 -51.81 -21.70
C GLU A 6 33.31 -51.22 -20.36
N ASP A 7 34.10 -51.31 -19.29
CA ASP A 7 33.62 -51.00 -17.93
C ASP A 7 33.61 -49.49 -17.58
N VAL A 8 34.50 -48.71 -18.20
CA VAL A 8 34.64 -47.26 -17.90
C VAL A 8 33.55 -46.44 -18.58
N THR A 9 33.17 -46.82 -19.80
CA THR A 9 32.15 -46.12 -20.61
C THR A 9 30.75 -46.31 -20.04
N VAL A 10 30.48 -47.50 -19.47
CA VAL A 10 29.20 -47.82 -18.84
C VAL A 10 28.99 -47.00 -17.56
N ARG A 11 30.00 -46.89 -16.69
CA ARG A 11 29.93 -46.02 -15.50
C ARG A 11 29.80 -44.54 -15.82
N ALA A 12 30.47 -44.07 -16.88
CA ALA A 12 30.38 -42.68 -17.32
C ALA A 12 28.99 -42.33 -17.90
N ALA A 13 28.28 -43.30 -18.48
CA ALA A 13 26.93 -43.13 -19.01
C ALA A 13 25.83 -43.32 -17.95
N ILE A 14 26.04 -44.12 -16.91
CA ILE A 14 25.03 -44.39 -15.88
C ILE A 14 24.61 -43.12 -15.13
N LEU A 15 25.56 -42.27 -14.74
CA LEU A 15 25.26 -41.05 -14.00
C LEU A 15 24.35 -40.06 -14.77
N PRO A 16 24.64 -39.70 -16.05
CA PRO A 16 23.76 -38.82 -16.81
C PRO A 16 22.40 -39.47 -17.11
N THR A 17 22.32 -40.80 -17.28
CA THR A 17 21.03 -41.48 -17.46
C THR A 17 20.17 -41.40 -16.19
N ILE A 18 20.75 -41.63 -15.02
CA ILE A 18 20.05 -41.48 -13.73
C ILE A 18 19.60 -40.02 -13.53
N ALA A 19 20.46 -39.04 -13.84
CA ALA A 19 20.11 -37.64 -13.75
C ALA A 19 18.94 -37.27 -14.69
N ALA A 20 18.97 -37.73 -15.94
CA ALA A 20 17.88 -37.51 -16.90
C ALA A 20 16.57 -38.16 -16.44
N ALA A 21 16.64 -39.38 -15.88
CA ALA A 21 15.47 -40.05 -15.33
C ALA A 21 14.86 -39.29 -14.15
N LEU A 22 15.70 -38.83 -13.21
CA LEU A 22 15.27 -38.02 -12.07
C LEU A 22 14.61 -36.71 -12.50
N VAL A 23 15.21 -35.98 -13.45
CA VAL A 23 14.63 -34.74 -14.01
C VAL A 23 13.30 -35.02 -14.68
N SER A 24 13.20 -36.09 -15.48
CA SER A 24 11.96 -36.48 -16.16
C SER A 24 10.84 -36.83 -15.17
N ILE A 25 11.19 -37.49 -14.06
CA ILE A 25 10.24 -37.79 -12.97
C ILE A 25 9.71 -36.49 -12.35
N VAL A 26 10.60 -35.53 -12.02
CA VAL A 26 10.20 -34.24 -11.44
C VAL A 26 9.30 -33.46 -12.41
N LEU A 27 9.69 -33.37 -13.69
CA LEU A 27 8.88 -32.69 -14.71
C LEU A 27 7.52 -33.38 -14.90
N GLY A 28 7.48 -34.71 -14.90
CA GLY A 28 6.24 -35.47 -14.97
C GLY A 28 5.30 -35.20 -13.79
N VAL A 29 5.83 -35.16 -12.55
CA VAL A 29 5.06 -34.78 -11.36
C VAL A 29 4.55 -33.34 -11.47
N GLN A 30 5.37 -32.40 -11.93
CA GLN A 30 4.97 -31.00 -12.06
C GLN A 30 3.87 -30.84 -13.11
N VAL A 31 3.99 -31.46 -14.27
CA VAL A 31 2.95 -31.43 -15.32
C VAL A 31 1.66 -32.09 -14.82
N ALA A 32 1.76 -33.25 -14.16
CA ALA A 32 0.59 -33.95 -13.61
C ALA A 32 -0.14 -33.17 -12.50
N ASN A 33 0.56 -32.29 -11.78
CA ASN A 33 -0.02 -31.40 -10.77
C ASN A 33 -0.42 -30.02 -11.35
N GLY A 34 -0.57 -29.91 -12.67
CA GLY A 34 -1.05 -28.70 -13.33
C GLY A 34 0.03 -27.64 -13.61
N GLY A 35 1.31 -27.97 -13.45
CA GLY A 35 2.43 -27.08 -13.81
C GLY A 35 2.54 -26.81 -15.32
N GLY A 36 1.91 -27.63 -16.17
CA GLY A 36 1.78 -27.40 -17.61
C GLY A 36 0.64 -26.47 -18.02
N ASP A 37 -0.35 -26.31 -17.14
CA ASP A 37 -1.56 -25.49 -17.37
C ASP A 37 -1.50 -24.16 -16.62
N PHE A 38 -0.30 -23.65 -16.37
CA PHE A 38 -0.12 -22.34 -15.75
C PHE A 38 -0.67 -21.25 -16.68
N ALA A 39 -1.94 -20.90 -16.49
CA ALA A 39 -2.53 -19.70 -17.02
C ALA A 39 -2.32 -18.59 -15.96
N PRO A 40 -1.57 -17.52 -16.27
CA PRO A 40 -1.48 -16.37 -15.37
C PRO A 40 -2.89 -15.92 -15.03
N ALA A 41 -3.19 -15.78 -13.73
CA ALA A 41 -4.47 -15.24 -13.31
C ALA A 41 -4.69 -13.90 -14.04
N ARG A 42 -5.89 -13.71 -14.63
CA ARG A 42 -6.21 -12.44 -15.27
C ARG A 42 -6.05 -11.34 -14.24
N THR A 43 -5.35 -10.28 -14.62
CA THR A 43 -5.21 -9.09 -13.76
C THR A 43 -6.59 -8.59 -13.37
N ALA A 44 -6.76 -8.30 -12.09
CA ALA A 44 -8.02 -7.78 -11.58
C ALA A 44 -8.35 -6.44 -12.26
N ASP A 45 -9.63 -6.22 -12.55
CA ASP A 45 -10.10 -4.95 -13.08
C ASP A 45 -9.99 -3.87 -11.98
N PRO A 46 -9.16 -2.83 -12.17
CA PRO A 46 -9.00 -1.78 -11.17
C PRO A 46 -10.24 -0.90 -11.01
N CYS A 47 -11.13 -0.88 -12.00
CA CYS A 47 -12.37 -0.11 -11.95
C CYS A 47 -13.49 -0.83 -11.18
N VAL A 48 -13.34 -2.12 -10.90
CA VAL A 48 -14.32 -2.87 -10.14
C VAL A 48 -14.04 -2.74 -8.65
N ALA A 49 -15.05 -2.26 -7.94
CA ALA A 49 -15.02 -2.12 -6.50
C ALA A 49 -14.73 -3.46 -5.81
N ARG A 50 -13.61 -3.54 -5.07
CA ARG A 50 -13.29 -4.68 -4.22
C ARG A 50 -13.36 -4.32 -2.74
N VAL A 51 -13.65 -5.32 -1.91
CA VAL A 51 -13.46 -5.22 -0.46
C VAL A 51 -11.99 -5.50 -0.18
N VAL A 52 -11.30 -4.55 0.44
CA VAL A 52 -9.94 -4.72 0.95
C VAL A 52 -10.06 -4.97 2.44
N GLU A 53 -9.93 -6.23 2.83
CA GLU A 53 -9.87 -6.61 4.24
C GLU A 53 -8.52 -6.15 4.83
N PRO A 54 -8.51 -5.42 5.95
CA PRO A 54 -7.29 -5.00 6.58
C PRO A 54 -6.55 -6.20 7.19
N ILE A 55 -5.26 -6.34 6.87
CA ILE A 55 -4.36 -7.34 7.46
C ILE A 55 -3.71 -6.88 8.78
N ALA A 56 -3.86 -5.60 9.10
CA ALA A 56 -3.36 -4.96 10.31
C ALA A 56 -4.52 -4.24 11.03
N THR A 57 -4.25 -3.66 12.20
CA THR A 57 -5.16 -2.77 12.91
C THR A 57 -4.60 -1.35 12.96
N GLY A 58 -5.44 -0.36 13.26
CA GLY A 58 -4.97 1.00 13.55
C GLY A 58 -4.53 1.82 12.34
N ILE A 59 -3.56 2.72 12.55
CA ILE A 59 -3.04 3.68 11.55
C ILE A 59 -2.41 2.93 10.36
N GLU A 60 -1.69 1.84 10.62
CA GLU A 60 -1.08 1.03 9.56
C GLU A 60 -2.13 0.40 8.63
N ALA A 61 -3.21 -0.12 9.21
CA ALA A 61 -4.32 -0.69 8.47
C ALA A 61 -5.03 0.36 7.60
N LEU A 62 -5.25 1.54 8.17
CA LEU A 62 -5.82 2.69 7.48
C LEU A 62 -4.94 3.08 6.29
N GLY A 63 -3.63 3.25 6.51
CA GLY A 63 -2.67 3.62 5.47
C GLY A 63 -2.61 2.59 4.34
N ALA A 64 -2.48 1.30 4.67
CA ALA A 64 -2.44 0.22 3.69
C ALA A 64 -3.72 0.17 2.85
N ARG A 65 -4.89 0.27 3.49
CA ARG A 65 -6.18 0.27 2.79
C ARG A 65 -6.35 1.49 1.90
N LEU A 66 -5.97 2.68 2.38
CA LEU A 66 -6.01 3.92 1.62
C LEU A 66 -5.15 3.85 0.36
N VAL A 67 -3.91 3.38 0.48
CA VAL A 67 -2.99 3.21 -0.66
C VAL A 67 -3.53 2.19 -1.65
N LEU A 68 -4.02 1.03 -1.18
CA LEU A 68 -4.54 -0.01 -2.06
C LEU A 68 -5.77 0.47 -2.86
N LEU A 69 -6.73 1.13 -2.20
CA LEU A 69 -7.89 1.71 -2.87
C LEU A 69 -7.50 2.87 -3.78
N GLY A 70 -6.52 3.68 -3.37
CA GLY A 70 -6.01 4.79 -4.16
C GLY A 70 -5.35 4.34 -5.45
N LEU A 71 -4.54 3.26 -5.39
CA LEU A 71 -3.91 2.64 -6.55
C LEU A 71 -4.94 2.04 -7.51
N ASP A 72 -6.00 1.39 -7.00
CA ASP A 72 -7.09 0.89 -7.84
C ASP A 72 -7.78 2.06 -8.57
N GLY A 73 -8.09 3.16 -7.85
CA GLY A 73 -8.69 4.36 -8.46
C GLY A 73 -7.79 5.02 -9.51
N ALA A 74 -6.50 5.16 -9.23
CA ALA A 74 -5.52 5.73 -10.16
C ALA A 74 -5.35 4.86 -11.41
N ALA A 75 -5.25 3.53 -11.23
CA ALA A 75 -5.14 2.57 -12.33
C ALA A 75 -6.39 2.59 -13.23
N CYS A 76 -7.58 2.69 -12.62
CA CYS A 76 -8.82 2.85 -13.37
C CYS A 76 -8.84 4.11 -14.23
N GLN A 77 -8.41 5.26 -13.67
CA GLN A 77 -8.35 6.53 -14.39
C GLN A 77 -7.32 6.50 -15.54
N LEU A 78 -6.17 5.86 -15.32
CA LEU A 78 -5.11 5.71 -16.31
C LEU A 78 -5.37 4.58 -17.34
N ARG A 79 -6.44 3.80 -17.17
CA ARG A 79 -6.81 2.65 -18.01
C ARG A 79 -5.69 1.60 -18.14
N VAL A 80 -4.97 1.37 -17.05
CA VAL A 80 -3.93 0.33 -16.94
C VAL A 80 -4.30 -0.66 -15.84
N SER A 81 -3.72 -1.86 -15.83
CA SER A 81 -3.89 -2.75 -14.68
C SER A 81 -3.16 -2.18 -13.46
N ARG A 82 -3.61 -2.55 -12.25
CA ARG A 82 -2.90 -2.17 -11.01
C ARG A 82 -1.46 -2.67 -11.03
N GLU A 83 -1.24 -3.89 -11.50
CA GLU A 83 0.10 -4.49 -11.57
C GLU A 83 1.00 -3.68 -12.52
N ALA A 84 0.47 -3.23 -13.66
CA ALA A 84 1.21 -2.35 -14.57
C ALA A 84 1.50 -0.99 -13.92
N LEU A 85 0.54 -0.41 -13.19
CA LEU A 85 0.77 0.85 -12.47
C LEU A 85 1.86 0.69 -11.40
N VAL A 86 1.82 -0.35 -10.57
CA VAL A 86 2.83 -0.60 -9.54
C VAL A 86 4.21 -0.85 -10.14
N LEU A 87 4.29 -1.61 -11.23
CA LEU A 87 5.55 -1.79 -11.97
C LEU A 87 6.09 -0.47 -12.51
N GLN A 88 5.21 0.40 -13.01
CA GLN A 88 5.61 1.74 -13.43
C GLN A 88 6.04 2.60 -12.24
N LEU A 89 5.42 2.47 -11.08
CA LEU A 89 5.80 3.19 -9.86
C LEU A 89 7.21 2.80 -9.38
N ALA A 90 7.57 1.53 -9.52
CA ALA A 90 8.91 1.03 -9.16
C ALA A 90 10.04 1.51 -10.09
N GLN A 91 9.71 2.06 -11.27
CA GLN A 91 10.72 2.55 -12.21
C GLN A 91 11.08 4.01 -11.89
N PRO A 92 12.38 4.35 -11.74
CA PRO A 92 12.83 5.71 -11.55
C PRO A 92 12.64 6.49 -12.84
N ARG A 93 11.57 7.28 -12.90
CA ARG A 93 11.23 8.15 -14.03
C ARG A 93 10.43 9.35 -13.57
N GLU A 94 10.48 10.40 -14.37
CA GLU A 94 9.59 11.54 -14.20
C GLU A 94 8.13 11.12 -14.46
N ARG A 95 7.23 11.61 -13.61
CA ARG A 95 5.78 11.36 -13.72
C ARG A 95 5.12 12.47 -14.52
N SER A 96 4.24 12.12 -15.44
CA SER A 96 3.43 13.12 -16.13
C SER A 96 2.39 13.74 -15.18
N ASP A 97 1.91 14.94 -15.49
CA ASP A 97 0.84 15.58 -14.71
C ASP A 97 -0.43 14.73 -14.63
N ALA A 98 -0.76 14.02 -15.71
CA ALA A 98 -1.90 13.10 -15.74
C ALA A 98 -1.75 11.94 -14.73
N GLU A 99 -0.54 11.42 -14.55
CA GLU A 99 -0.26 10.36 -13.58
C GLU A 99 -0.33 10.87 -12.14
N ILE A 100 0.21 12.07 -11.88
CA ILE A 100 0.13 12.70 -10.56
C ILE A 100 -1.33 12.99 -10.19
N GLU A 101 -2.11 13.55 -11.11
CA GLU A 101 -3.51 13.84 -10.84
C GLU A 101 -4.37 12.57 -10.73
N ALA A 102 -4.05 11.52 -11.49
CA ALA A 102 -4.71 10.22 -11.33
C ALA A 102 -4.42 9.61 -9.96
N MET A 103 -3.17 9.72 -9.47
CA MET A 103 -2.82 9.28 -8.11
C MET A 103 -3.58 10.06 -7.05
N ARG A 104 -3.60 11.40 -7.18
CA ARG A 104 -4.30 12.28 -6.25
C ARG A 104 -5.80 11.98 -6.21
N THR A 105 -6.43 11.89 -7.39
CA THR A 105 -7.84 11.56 -7.55
C THR A 105 -8.16 10.17 -6.99
N GLY A 106 -7.30 9.19 -7.26
CA GLY A 106 -7.40 7.85 -6.69
C GLY A 106 -7.43 7.87 -5.16
N LEU A 107 -6.48 8.56 -4.53
CA LEU A 107 -6.41 8.70 -3.07
C LEU A 107 -7.63 9.43 -2.49
N ARG A 108 -8.11 10.51 -3.12
CA ARG A 108 -9.33 11.21 -2.68
C ARG A 108 -10.55 10.31 -2.74
N ASN A 109 -10.72 9.58 -3.85
CA ASN A 109 -11.82 8.63 -4.02
C ASN A 109 -11.75 7.50 -3.00
N ALA A 110 -10.54 7.06 -2.63
CA ALA A 110 -10.36 6.08 -1.57
C ALA A 110 -10.84 6.59 -0.21
N VAL A 111 -10.51 7.84 0.18
CA VAL A 111 -11.03 8.45 1.42
C VAL A 111 -12.56 8.53 1.39
N GLN A 112 -13.13 9.06 0.31
CA GLN A 112 -14.58 9.20 0.15
C GLN A 112 -15.30 7.86 0.22
N ARG A 113 -14.72 6.82 -0.38
CA ARG A 113 -15.25 5.47 -0.30
C ARG A 113 -15.18 4.92 1.12
N MET A 114 -14.04 5.07 1.79
CA MET A 114 -13.89 4.58 3.16
C MET A 114 -14.87 5.28 4.11
N GLN A 115 -15.14 6.57 3.88
CA GLN A 115 -16.18 7.32 4.57
C GLN A 115 -17.57 6.75 4.29
N ALA A 116 -17.92 6.54 3.02
CA ALA A 116 -19.22 6.01 2.61
C ALA A 116 -19.48 4.59 3.14
N ASP A 117 -18.44 3.76 3.18
CA ASP A 117 -18.48 2.39 3.70
C ASP A 117 -18.43 2.35 5.25
N GLY A 118 -18.30 3.50 5.92
CA GLY A 118 -18.21 3.59 7.39
C GLY A 118 -16.93 2.97 7.97
N THR A 119 -15.85 2.94 7.19
CA THR A 119 -14.58 2.26 7.53
C THR A 119 -13.45 3.20 7.91
N LEU A 120 -13.68 4.51 7.88
CA LEU A 120 -12.75 5.47 8.46
C LEU A 120 -12.82 5.43 9.99
N PRO A 121 -11.72 5.18 10.69
CA PRO A 121 -11.70 5.29 12.15
C PRO A 121 -11.89 6.76 12.56
N PRO A 122 -12.53 7.01 13.72
CA PRO A 122 -12.62 8.35 14.27
C PRO A 122 -11.23 8.89 14.63
N ALA A 123 -11.07 10.20 14.62
CA ALA A 123 -9.79 10.85 14.88
C ALA A 123 -9.28 10.58 16.31
N SER A 124 -10.17 10.35 17.28
CA SER A 124 -9.82 9.91 18.64
C SER A 124 -9.03 8.61 18.65
N ASP A 125 -9.43 7.61 17.86
CA ASP A 125 -8.77 6.30 17.82
C ASP A 125 -7.36 6.43 17.24
N LEU A 126 -7.21 7.24 16.19
CA LEU A 126 -5.91 7.53 15.59
C LEU A 126 -5.01 8.33 16.55
N ALA A 127 -5.59 9.29 17.27
CA ALA A 127 -4.86 10.09 18.25
C ALA A 127 -4.38 9.24 19.42
N ASP A 128 -5.19 8.29 19.91
CA ASP A 128 -4.85 7.39 20.99
C ASP A 128 -3.70 6.45 20.62
N GLU A 129 -3.74 5.89 19.42
CA GLU A 129 -2.66 5.06 18.88
C GLU A 129 -1.37 5.86 18.70
N ALA A 130 -1.46 7.05 18.10
CA ALA A 130 -0.31 7.95 17.98
C ALA A 130 0.28 8.30 19.35
N LEU A 131 -0.56 8.56 20.36
CA LEU A 131 -0.11 8.82 21.72
C LEU A 131 0.53 7.62 22.41
N ALA A 132 0.02 6.42 22.14
CA ALA A 132 0.61 5.19 22.66
C ALA A 132 2.07 5.07 22.20
N ASN A 133 2.31 5.35 20.92
CA ASN A 133 3.62 5.23 20.27
C ASN A 133 4.53 6.47 20.43
N ALA A 134 3.99 7.63 20.77
CA ALA A 134 4.78 8.86 20.91
C ALA A 134 5.81 8.78 22.05
N ASP A 135 7.00 9.36 21.85
CA ASP A 135 7.99 9.52 22.91
C ASP A 135 7.67 10.74 23.80
N LEU A 136 6.57 10.63 24.53
CA LEU A 136 6.10 11.65 25.47
C LEU A 136 6.17 11.14 26.91
N PRO A 137 6.47 12.01 27.88
CA PRO A 137 6.37 11.66 29.28
C PRO A 137 4.97 11.12 29.63
N GLY A 138 4.89 10.07 30.44
CA GLY A 138 3.64 9.38 30.75
C GLY A 138 2.56 10.29 31.36
N TYR A 139 2.95 11.36 32.06
CA TYR A 139 2.01 12.36 32.59
C TYR A 139 1.33 13.18 31.48
N VAL A 140 2.05 13.52 30.40
CA VAL A 140 1.50 14.24 29.24
C VAL A 140 0.53 13.33 28.49
N LYS A 141 0.91 12.07 28.23
CA LYS A 141 0.03 11.07 27.61
C LYS A 141 -1.27 10.92 28.40
N SER A 142 -1.16 10.85 29.73
CA SER A 142 -2.33 10.72 30.62
C SER A 142 -3.23 11.96 30.60
N LEU A 143 -2.67 13.15 30.47
CA LEU A 143 -3.44 14.38 30.38
C LEU A 143 -4.19 14.47 29.04
N LEU A 144 -3.50 14.19 27.95
CA LEU A 144 -4.07 14.24 26.60
C LEU A 144 -5.16 13.16 26.40
N ARG A 145 -5.01 11.96 26.98
CA ARG A 145 -6.06 10.92 27.00
C ARG A 145 -7.31 11.28 27.81
N ARG A 146 -7.31 12.36 28.58
CA ARG A 146 -8.52 12.84 29.28
C ARG A 146 -9.40 13.70 28.38
N LEU A 147 -8.93 14.07 27.18
CA LEU A 147 -9.77 14.78 26.22
C LEU A 147 -10.90 13.85 25.77
N PRO A 148 -12.17 14.26 25.86
CA PRO A 148 -13.28 13.45 25.39
C PRO A 148 -13.19 13.18 23.90
N ASP A 149 -13.47 11.95 23.47
CA ASP A 149 -13.48 11.55 22.06
C ASP A 149 -14.39 12.44 21.22
N SER A 150 -15.53 12.88 21.77
CA SER A 150 -16.45 13.81 21.11
C SER A 150 -15.84 15.17 20.80
N MET A 151 -14.91 15.65 21.63
CA MET A 151 -14.19 16.89 21.37
C MET A 151 -13.14 16.69 20.26
N VAL A 152 -12.41 15.58 20.30
CA VAL A 152 -11.42 15.26 19.26
C VAL A 152 -12.13 15.08 17.92
N ASN A 153 -13.13 14.21 17.85
CA ASN A 153 -13.89 13.91 16.64
C ASN A 153 -14.72 15.10 16.14
N GLY A 154 -15.15 15.98 17.05
CA GLY A 154 -15.85 17.22 16.70
C GLY A 154 -14.93 18.34 16.19
N ALA A 155 -13.65 18.29 16.52
CA ALA A 155 -12.63 19.24 16.07
C ALA A 155 -11.88 18.75 14.83
N LEU A 156 -11.68 17.45 14.72
CA LEU A 156 -10.85 16.77 13.73
C LEU A 156 -11.68 15.65 13.10
N LYS A 157 -12.15 15.90 11.88
CA LYS A 157 -12.78 14.85 11.07
C LYS A 157 -11.72 14.13 10.26
N THR A 158 -11.67 12.81 10.37
CA THR A 158 -10.66 11.99 9.69
C THR A 158 -10.67 12.19 8.18
N ASP A 159 -11.84 12.25 7.55
CA ASP A 159 -11.99 12.51 6.12
C ASP A 159 -11.46 13.88 5.71
N ASP A 160 -11.79 14.94 6.45
CA ASP A 160 -11.33 16.31 6.16
C ASP A 160 -9.81 16.44 6.25
N ILE A 161 -9.19 15.76 7.23
CA ILE A 161 -7.73 15.75 7.39
C ILE A 161 -7.08 14.98 6.24
N LEU A 162 -7.57 13.78 5.94
CA LEU A 162 -6.99 12.95 4.89
C LEU A 162 -7.09 13.62 3.52
N LEU A 163 -8.24 14.23 3.20
CA LEU A 163 -8.42 14.95 1.93
C LEU A 163 -7.48 16.16 1.82
N ARG A 164 -7.35 16.97 2.88
CA ARG A 164 -6.39 18.09 2.87
C ARG A 164 -4.95 17.61 2.79
N ALA A 165 -4.60 16.56 3.52
CA ALA A 165 -3.25 16.01 3.48
C ALA A 165 -2.91 15.52 2.06
N ILE A 166 -3.85 14.88 1.36
CA ILE A 166 -3.67 14.47 -0.04
C ILE A 166 -3.50 15.67 -0.98
N ASP A 167 -4.23 16.76 -0.73
CA ASP A 167 -4.16 17.98 -1.54
C ASP A 167 -2.81 18.71 -1.36
N ASP A 168 -2.32 18.78 -0.13
CA ASP A 168 -1.08 19.47 0.24
C ASP A 168 0.19 18.64 0.02
N LEU A 169 0.04 17.33 -0.18
CA LEU A 169 1.16 16.43 -0.44
C LEU A 169 1.73 16.66 -1.84
N ASP A 170 3.04 16.91 -1.90
CA ASP A 170 3.78 16.95 -3.15
C ASP A 170 4.03 15.52 -3.66
N LEU A 171 2.99 14.96 -4.29
CA LEU A 171 3.03 13.63 -4.89
C LEU A 171 4.10 13.52 -5.99
N ARG A 172 4.46 14.62 -6.64
CA ARG A 172 5.50 14.60 -7.69
C ARG A 172 6.87 14.38 -7.06
N ALA A 173 7.20 15.13 -6.01
CA ALA A 173 8.42 14.93 -5.25
C ALA A 173 8.45 13.54 -4.60
N MET A 174 7.36 13.12 -3.97
CA MET A 174 7.26 11.81 -3.31
C MET A 174 7.44 10.63 -4.28
N LEU A 175 6.85 10.71 -5.49
CA LEU A 175 6.95 9.63 -6.47
C LEU A 175 8.25 9.65 -7.29
N ALA A 176 9.04 10.72 -7.18
CA ALA A 176 10.35 10.81 -7.84
C ALA A 176 11.40 9.96 -7.13
N ASP A 177 11.29 9.83 -5.80
CA ASP A 177 12.17 8.98 -4.99
C ASP A 177 11.39 8.18 -3.95
N LEU A 178 10.88 7.02 -4.37
CA LEU A 178 10.18 6.08 -3.49
C LEU A 178 11.13 5.27 -2.59
N SER A 179 12.45 5.42 -2.76
CA SER A 179 13.45 4.65 -2.01
C SER A 179 13.90 5.34 -0.73
N ASP A 180 13.77 6.66 -0.66
CA ASP A 180 14.07 7.44 0.55
C ASP A 180 12.86 7.48 1.50
N THR A 181 12.83 6.52 2.42
CA THR A 181 11.73 6.40 3.40
C THR A 181 11.70 7.58 4.38
N ASP A 182 12.84 8.19 4.67
CA ASP A 182 12.93 9.32 5.61
C ASP A 182 12.34 10.59 4.98
N ASP A 183 12.63 10.82 3.70
CA ASP A 183 12.04 11.91 2.92
C ASP A 183 10.52 11.75 2.77
N ILE A 184 10.05 10.55 2.41
CA ILE A 184 8.61 10.26 2.30
C ILE A 184 7.91 10.52 3.64
N THR A 185 8.48 10.01 4.74
CA THR A 185 7.92 10.18 6.09
C THR A 185 7.82 11.66 6.45
N ARG A 186 8.84 12.45 6.13
CA ARG A 186 8.85 13.90 6.37
C ARG A 186 7.77 14.61 5.57
N MET A 187 7.66 14.32 4.27
CA MET A 187 6.64 14.92 3.39
C MET A 187 5.21 14.61 3.86
N ILE A 188 4.96 13.36 4.24
CA ILE A 188 3.65 12.93 4.78
C ILE A 188 3.37 13.66 6.10
N ASN A 189 4.33 13.69 7.03
CA ASN A 189 4.16 14.36 8.33
C ASN A 189 3.88 15.87 8.17
N ASP A 190 4.57 16.53 7.24
CA ASP A 190 4.37 17.95 6.96
C ASP A 190 2.99 18.22 6.34
N ALA A 191 2.51 17.34 5.45
CA ALA A 191 1.18 17.45 4.85
C ALA A 191 0.08 17.19 5.90
N VAL A 192 0.22 16.15 6.72
CA VAL A 192 -0.74 15.82 7.78
C VAL A 192 -0.78 16.92 8.85
N SER A 193 0.37 17.43 9.28
CA SER A 193 0.47 18.52 10.26
C SER A 193 -0.24 19.79 9.77
N ARG A 194 -0.04 20.15 8.49
CA ARG A 194 -0.76 21.26 7.85
C ARG A 194 -2.26 21.00 7.76
N ALA A 195 -2.67 19.81 7.32
CA ALA A 195 -4.07 19.43 7.22
C ALA A 195 -4.81 19.50 8.56
N VAL A 196 -4.17 19.01 9.64
CA VAL A 196 -4.71 19.09 11.01
C VAL A 196 -4.87 20.55 11.44
N LYS A 197 -3.82 21.38 11.24
CA LYS A 197 -3.87 22.80 11.57
C LYS A 197 -5.00 23.52 10.82
N ASP A 198 -5.14 23.26 9.53
CA ASP A 198 -6.16 23.90 8.70
C ASP A 198 -7.57 23.42 9.04
N SER A 199 -7.74 22.14 9.40
CA SER A 199 -9.00 21.60 9.92
C SER A 199 -9.41 22.30 11.22
N LEU A 200 -8.46 22.48 12.16
CA LEU A 200 -8.72 23.18 13.42
C LEU A 200 -9.09 24.65 13.18
N ILE A 201 -8.38 25.34 12.29
CA ILE A 201 -8.69 26.72 11.92
C ILE A 201 -10.08 26.82 11.28
N ALA A 202 -10.42 25.91 10.37
CA ALA A 202 -11.75 25.87 9.76
C ALA A 202 -12.85 25.68 10.81
N ARG A 203 -12.62 24.79 11.78
CA ARG A 203 -13.57 24.58 12.88
C ARG A 203 -13.72 25.78 13.80
N LEU A 204 -12.62 26.47 14.12
CA LEU A 204 -12.66 27.69 14.92
C LEU A 204 -13.45 28.81 14.21
N ARG A 205 -13.31 28.94 12.89
CA ARG A 205 -14.10 29.90 12.10
C ARG A 205 -15.59 29.56 12.10
N ASP A 206 -15.94 28.28 12.03
CA ASP A 206 -17.33 27.82 12.05
C ASP A 206 -18.02 28.07 13.42
N LEU A 207 -17.23 28.10 14.51
CA LEU A 207 -17.71 28.37 15.87
C LEU A 207 -17.80 29.86 16.24
N LEU A 208 -17.17 30.74 15.47
CA LEU A 208 -17.23 32.20 15.65
C LEU A 208 -18.18 32.77 14.58
N PRO A 209 -19.51 32.81 14.84
CA PRO A 209 -20.40 33.55 13.96
C PRO A 209 -19.98 35.02 13.97
N GLY A 210 -19.76 35.58 12.78
CA GLY A 210 -19.53 37.02 12.61
C GLY A 210 -20.72 37.87 13.04
#